data_AF-A0A926BWC8-F1
#
_entry.id   AF-A0A926BWC8-F1
#
_cell.length_a   1.000
_cell.length_b   1.000
_cell.length_c   1.000
_cell.angle_alpha   90.00
_cell.angle_beta   90.00
_cell.angle_gamma   90.00
#
_symmetry.space_group_name_H-M   'P 1'
#
loop_
_entity.id
_entity.type
_entity.pdbx_description
1 polymer ?
#
loop_
_entity_poly.entity_id
_entity_poly.type
_entity_poly.pdbx_seq_one_letter_code
_entity_poly.pdbx_strand_id
1 'polypeptide(L)'
;MTSAHRAESQTTNASTTHVRLNLSIDGADYDIDLGAPFDLAIPVDFDGAQPHAFGLPRAEARAVDAGGFVGDTRRGGSCNCETITINPHGSGTHTECAGHVTRERITIADVGRDAFAPCTVISVTPELATHGSSVDSAHVDDRVISRASIEHALVALGERSQDLLRALVIRTLPNNASKKSAEYTGT
;
A
#
# COMPACT_ATOMS: atom_id res chain seq x y z
N MET A 1 16.43 -2.07 -45.21
CA MET A 1 15.00 -1.87 -45.55
C MET A 1 14.20 -2.98 -44.90
N THR A 2 13.65 -2.74 -43.72
CA THR A 2 12.42 -3.37 -43.23
C THR A 2 11.93 -2.51 -42.08
N SER A 3 10.73 -1.98 -42.27
CA SER A 3 10.08 -0.93 -41.50
C SER A 3 9.73 -1.39 -40.09
N ALA A 4 10.14 -0.61 -39.08
CA ALA A 4 9.59 -0.69 -37.75
C ALA A 4 8.20 -0.05 -37.77
N HIS A 5 7.14 -0.88 -37.83
CA HIS A 5 5.78 -0.40 -37.64
C HIS A 5 5.60 0.00 -36.18
N ARG A 6 5.81 1.28 -35.89
CA ARG A 6 5.34 1.93 -34.67
C ARG A 6 3.82 1.90 -34.71
N ALA A 7 3.18 1.19 -33.78
CA ALA A 7 1.74 1.27 -33.60
C ALA A 7 1.41 2.72 -33.20
N GLU A 8 0.74 3.44 -34.10
CA GLU A 8 0.18 4.75 -33.81
C GLU A 8 -0.95 4.58 -32.79
N SER A 9 -0.78 5.22 -31.64
CA SER A 9 -1.83 5.35 -30.63
C SER A 9 -2.94 6.20 -31.24
N GLN A 10 -4.04 5.56 -31.62
CA GLN A 10 -5.29 6.26 -31.94
C GLN A 10 -5.79 6.89 -30.64
N THR A 11 -5.61 8.20 -30.49
CA THR A 11 -6.27 8.97 -29.45
C THR A 11 -7.75 9.09 -29.81
N THR A 12 -8.52 8.07 -29.45
CA THR A 12 -9.98 8.16 -29.40
C THR A 12 -10.34 9.19 -28.33
N ASN A 13 -11.10 10.21 -28.72
CA ASN A 13 -11.75 11.15 -27.80
C ASN A 13 -12.82 10.37 -27.01
N ALA A 14 -12.39 9.58 -26.05
CA ALA A 14 -13.28 8.82 -25.19
C ALA A 14 -14.00 9.82 -24.29
N SER A 15 -15.33 9.86 -24.38
CA SER A 15 -16.15 10.47 -23.34
C SER A 15 -15.81 9.75 -22.04
N THR A 16 -15.09 10.43 -21.15
CA THR A 16 -14.74 9.89 -19.84
C THR A 16 -16.02 9.81 -19.03
N THR A 17 -16.56 8.60 -18.87
CA THR A 17 -17.65 8.33 -17.93
C THR A 17 -17.20 8.78 -16.55
N HIS A 18 -17.84 9.81 -16.01
CA HIS A 18 -17.59 10.30 -14.67
C HIS A 18 -18.43 9.48 -13.69
N VAL A 19 -17.78 8.76 -12.78
CA VAL A 19 -18.45 7.91 -11.78
C VAL A 19 -18.38 8.60 -10.42
N ARG A 20 -19.54 8.80 -9.80
CA ARG A 20 -19.67 9.36 -8.45
C ARG A 20 -20.29 8.35 -7.51
N LEU A 21 -19.86 8.37 -6.26
CA LEU A 21 -20.40 7.55 -5.18
C LEU A 21 -20.98 8.48 -4.11
N ASN A 22 -22.24 8.29 -3.76
CA ASN A 22 -22.84 8.92 -2.59
C ASN A 22 -22.83 7.92 -1.43
N LEU A 23 -22.20 8.28 -0.32
CA LEU A 23 -22.06 7.45 0.87
C LEU A 23 -22.68 8.18 2.06
N SER A 24 -23.53 7.50 2.84
CA SER A 24 -24.04 8.03 4.10
C SER A 24 -23.31 7.36 5.26
N ILE A 25 -22.67 8.15 6.12
CA ILE A 25 -21.93 7.69 7.30
C ILE A 25 -22.54 8.42 8.51
N ASP A 26 -23.10 7.67 9.45
CA ASP A 26 -23.66 8.18 10.71
C ASP A 26 -24.63 9.38 10.54
N GLY A 27 -25.38 9.40 9.42
CA GLY A 27 -26.36 10.44 9.10
C GLY A 27 -25.81 11.65 8.32
N ALA A 28 -24.51 11.66 8.00
CA ALA A 28 -23.90 12.62 7.10
C ALA A 28 -23.69 12.02 5.71
N ASP A 29 -24.05 12.78 4.67
CA ASP A 29 -23.90 12.36 3.27
C ASP A 29 -22.62 12.93 2.65
N TYR A 30 -21.89 12.06 1.96
CA TYR A 30 -20.62 12.34 1.31
C TYR A 30 -20.71 12.01 -0.17
N ASP A 31 -20.35 12.96 -1.03
CA ASP A 31 -20.23 12.77 -2.46
C ASP A 31 -18.75 12.60 -2.82
N ILE A 32 -18.40 11.42 -3.35
CA ILE A 32 -17.05 11.01 -3.65
C ILE A 32 -16.87 10.93 -5.17
N ASP A 33 -15.90 11.69 -5.68
CA ASP A 33 -15.44 11.60 -7.06
C ASP A 33 -14.47 10.42 -7.23
N LEU A 34 -14.91 9.36 -7.92
CA LEU A 34 -14.07 8.20 -8.19
C LEU A 34 -13.11 8.41 -9.38
N GLY A 35 -13.24 9.53 -10.11
CA GLY A 35 -12.34 9.90 -11.20
C GLY A 35 -11.02 10.51 -10.75
N ALA A 36 -10.89 10.88 -9.47
CA ALA A 36 -9.69 11.53 -8.92
C ALA A 36 -9.19 10.89 -7.60
N PRO A 37 -8.94 9.56 -7.55
CA PRO A 37 -8.45 8.92 -6.33
C PRO A 37 -6.98 9.27 -6.04
N PHE A 38 -6.61 9.22 -4.76
CA PHE A 38 -5.22 9.19 -4.34
C PHE A 38 -4.77 7.75 -4.13
N ASP A 39 -3.86 7.26 -4.97
CA ASP A 39 -3.23 5.95 -4.77
C ASP A 39 -2.14 6.05 -3.69
N LEU A 40 -2.31 5.25 -2.62
CA LEU A 40 -1.39 5.17 -1.49
C LEU A 40 -0.49 3.93 -1.56
N ALA A 41 -0.71 3.03 -2.52
CA ALA A 41 0.08 1.82 -2.66
C ALA A 41 1.52 2.15 -3.08
N ILE A 42 2.47 1.44 -2.49
CA ILE A 42 3.82 1.34 -3.03
C ILE A 42 3.81 0.15 -3.99
N PRO A 43 3.93 0.39 -5.32
CA PRO A 43 3.94 -0.70 -6.29
C PRO A 43 5.19 -1.56 -6.12
N VAL A 44 5.03 -2.86 -6.37
CA VAL A 44 6.15 -3.80 -6.46
C VAL A 44 6.63 -3.83 -7.90
N ASP A 45 7.83 -3.33 -8.13
CA ASP A 45 8.51 -3.43 -9.41
C ASP A 45 9.34 -4.73 -9.44
N PHE A 46 8.82 -5.74 -10.14
CA PHE A 46 9.47 -7.05 -10.26
C PHE A 46 10.77 -7.01 -11.07
N ASP A 47 10.92 -6.04 -11.97
CA ASP A 47 12.08 -5.88 -12.85
C ASP A 47 13.05 -4.79 -12.37
N GLY A 48 12.64 -4.00 -11.37
CA GLY A 48 13.36 -2.82 -10.91
C GLY A 48 13.49 -2.72 -9.40
N ALA A 49 13.53 -1.47 -8.93
CA ALA A 49 13.73 -1.17 -7.53
C ALA A 49 12.40 -1.28 -6.76
N GLN A 50 12.41 -2.04 -5.66
CA GLN A 50 11.24 -2.33 -4.84
C GLN A 50 11.64 -2.25 -3.36
N PRO A 51 10.69 -1.98 -2.44
CA PRO A 51 10.97 -2.09 -1.02
C PRO A 51 11.38 -3.51 -0.68
N HIS A 52 12.33 -3.63 0.24
CA HIS A 52 12.85 -4.90 0.68
C HIS A 52 13.12 -4.83 2.18
N ALA A 53 12.74 -5.86 2.92
CA ALA A 53 12.85 -5.86 4.37
C ALA A 53 13.17 -7.25 4.91
N PHE A 54 13.70 -7.29 6.14
CA PHE A 54 13.92 -8.51 6.93
C PHE A 54 14.86 -9.55 6.28
N GLY A 55 15.65 -9.16 5.29
CA GLY A 55 16.50 -10.06 4.51
C GLY A 55 15.71 -11.11 3.71
N LEU A 56 14.41 -10.93 3.53
CA LEU A 56 13.55 -11.83 2.76
C LEU A 56 13.87 -11.74 1.27
N PRO A 57 13.71 -12.79 0.46
CA PRO A 57 13.91 -12.69 -0.99
C PRO A 57 13.05 -11.60 -1.64
N ARG A 58 13.63 -10.90 -2.61
CA ARG A 58 12.92 -9.94 -3.48
C ARG A 58 11.72 -10.61 -4.16
N ALA A 59 10.65 -9.86 -4.36
CA ALA A 59 9.53 -10.34 -5.14
C ALA A 59 9.94 -10.44 -6.62
N GLU A 60 9.46 -11.49 -7.29
CA GLU A 60 9.77 -11.78 -8.69
C GLU A 60 8.54 -12.25 -9.46
N ALA A 61 8.53 -11.94 -10.75
CA ALA A 61 7.60 -12.48 -11.72
C ALA A 61 8.41 -13.18 -12.83
N ARG A 62 8.03 -14.40 -13.19
CA ARG A 62 8.70 -15.18 -14.23
C ARG A 62 7.70 -15.80 -15.17
N ALA A 63 7.90 -15.64 -16.48
CA ALA A 63 7.08 -16.27 -17.50
C ALA A 63 6.99 -17.79 -17.28
N VAL A 64 5.78 -18.33 -17.31
CA VAL A 64 5.52 -19.77 -17.21
C VAL A 64 6.10 -20.46 -18.44
N ASP A 65 6.89 -21.51 -18.22
CA ASP A 65 7.43 -22.37 -19.28
C ASP A 65 7.06 -23.83 -18.94
N ALA A 66 6.04 -24.35 -19.61
CA ALA A 66 5.47 -25.66 -19.26
C ALA A 66 4.87 -26.35 -20.49
N GLY A 67 5.34 -27.57 -20.79
CA GLY A 67 4.71 -28.43 -21.82
C GLY A 67 4.66 -27.81 -23.23
N GLY A 68 5.62 -26.96 -23.58
CA GLY A 68 5.65 -26.23 -24.85
C GLY A 68 4.88 -24.91 -24.87
N PHE A 69 4.20 -24.57 -23.77
CA PHE A 69 3.65 -23.23 -23.58
C PHE A 69 4.72 -22.27 -23.07
N VAL A 70 4.83 -21.11 -23.74
CA VAL A 70 5.66 -19.98 -23.32
C VAL A 70 4.74 -18.84 -22.94
N GLY A 71 4.67 -18.51 -21.64
CA GLY A 71 3.83 -17.45 -21.08
C GLY A 71 4.38 -16.04 -21.29
N ASP A 72 4.92 -15.76 -22.47
CA ASP A 72 5.41 -14.43 -22.82
C ASP A 72 5.23 -14.16 -24.31
N THR A 73 4.37 -13.20 -24.64
CA THR A 73 4.12 -12.75 -26.02
C THR A 73 5.37 -12.23 -26.72
N ARG A 74 6.31 -11.65 -25.97
CA ARG A 74 7.59 -11.17 -26.51
C ARG A 74 8.51 -12.32 -26.91
N ARG A 75 8.29 -13.53 -26.36
CA ARG A 75 8.98 -14.77 -26.71
C ARG A 75 8.19 -15.65 -27.69
N GLY A 76 7.11 -15.13 -28.29
CA GLY A 76 6.26 -15.85 -29.23
C GLY A 76 5.09 -16.62 -28.60
N GLY A 77 4.84 -16.44 -27.31
CA GLY A 77 3.66 -16.96 -26.62
C GLY A 77 2.34 -16.35 -27.10
N SER A 78 1.24 -17.06 -26.89
CA SER A 78 -0.11 -16.55 -27.19
C SER A 78 -0.62 -15.53 -26.17
N CYS A 79 -0.04 -15.49 -24.97
CA CYS A 79 -0.40 -14.57 -23.89
C CYS A 79 0.78 -14.37 -22.92
N ASN A 80 0.69 -13.34 -22.07
CA ASN A 80 1.60 -13.15 -20.94
C ASN A 80 1.02 -13.89 -19.74
N CYS A 81 1.79 -14.82 -19.19
CA CYS A 81 1.41 -15.65 -18.06
C CYS A 81 2.65 -15.87 -17.20
N GLU A 82 2.64 -15.34 -15.98
CA GLU A 82 3.80 -15.32 -15.10
C GLU A 82 3.47 -16.01 -13.77
N THR A 83 4.45 -16.71 -13.21
CA THR A 83 4.45 -17.10 -11.80
C THR A 83 5.03 -15.96 -10.99
N ILE A 84 4.27 -15.50 -9.99
CA ILE A 84 4.71 -14.47 -9.05
C ILE A 84 5.10 -15.13 -7.73
N THR A 85 6.29 -14.81 -7.24
CA THR A 85 6.76 -15.18 -5.90
C THR A 85 6.91 -13.90 -5.08
N ILE A 86 6.23 -13.81 -3.93
CA ILE A 86 6.23 -12.61 -3.08
C ILE A 86 6.22 -12.97 -1.61
N ASN A 87 6.95 -12.20 -0.80
CA ASN A 87 6.84 -12.19 0.65
C ASN A 87 6.12 -10.89 1.06
N PRO A 88 4.81 -10.90 1.39
CA PRO A 88 4.03 -9.66 1.55
C PRO A 88 4.63 -8.66 2.55
N HIS A 89 5.11 -9.15 3.71
CA HIS A 89 5.73 -8.29 4.72
C HIS A 89 7.07 -7.67 4.29
N GLY A 90 7.76 -8.31 3.34
CA GLY A 90 9.01 -7.80 2.77
C GLY A 90 8.82 -6.99 1.50
N SER A 91 7.59 -6.86 0.99
CA SER A 91 7.32 -6.35 -0.35
C SER A 91 6.12 -5.40 -0.38
N GLY A 92 6.38 -4.12 -0.58
CA GLY A 92 5.35 -3.12 -0.86
C GLY A 92 4.30 -2.94 0.24
N THR A 93 3.14 -2.40 -0.16
CA THR A 93 1.99 -2.19 0.73
C THR A 93 1.23 -3.48 0.97
N HIS A 94 0.94 -3.82 2.22
CA HIS A 94 0.24 -5.04 2.59
C HIS A 94 -0.73 -4.82 3.78
N THR A 95 -1.48 -5.85 4.11
CA THR A 95 -2.39 -5.89 5.26
C THR A 95 -2.12 -7.17 6.04
N GLU A 96 -2.22 -7.07 7.37
CA GLU A 96 -1.99 -8.19 8.28
C GLU A 96 -3.27 -8.54 9.07
N CYS A 97 -3.27 -9.71 9.69
CA CYS A 97 -4.28 -10.10 10.66
C CYS A 97 -3.63 -10.87 11.82
N ALA A 98 -4.41 -11.15 12.86
CA ALA A 98 -3.93 -11.86 14.05
C ALA A 98 -3.29 -13.23 13.74
N GLY A 99 -3.66 -13.88 12.63
CA GLY A 99 -3.01 -15.13 12.21
C GLY A 99 -1.51 -15.01 11.92
N HIS A 100 -0.99 -13.79 11.73
CA HIS A 100 0.45 -13.56 11.56
C HIS A 100 1.26 -13.83 12.84
N VAL A 101 0.67 -13.56 14.01
CA VAL A 101 1.37 -13.58 15.31
C VAL A 101 0.82 -14.61 16.30
N THR A 102 -0.25 -15.32 15.92
CA THR A 102 -0.89 -16.33 16.75
C THR A 102 -0.67 -17.73 16.20
N ARG A 103 -0.93 -18.77 17.01
CA ARG A 103 -0.90 -20.17 16.56
C ARG A 103 -2.12 -20.55 15.73
N GLU A 104 -3.18 -19.77 15.80
CA GLU A 104 -4.42 -20.00 15.07
C GLU A 104 -4.24 -19.57 13.61
N ARG A 105 -4.68 -20.42 12.67
CA ARG A 105 -4.63 -20.12 11.24
C ARG A 105 -5.82 -19.24 10.85
N ILE A 106 -5.74 -17.97 11.23
CA ILE A 106 -6.70 -16.93 10.83
C ILE A 106 -6.17 -16.28 9.54
N THR A 107 -6.99 -16.24 8.50
CA THR A 107 -6.64 -15.60 7.22
C THR A 107 -7.23 -14.20 7.13
N ILE A 108 -6.68 -13.36 6.24
CA ILE A 108 -7.25 -12.03 5.93
C ILE A 108 -8.71 -12.14 5.49
N ALA A 109 -9.09 -13.24 4.81
CA ALA A 109 -10.46 -13.46 4.37
C ALA A 109 -11.44 -13.69 5.54
N ASP A 110 -10.96 -14.19 6.67
CA ASP A 110 -11.78 -14.47 7.86
C ASP A 110 -12.11 -13.22 8.67
N VAL A 111 -11.28 -12.18 8.60
CA VAL A 111 -11.40 -10.98 9.45
C VAL A 111 -12.63 -10.13 9.12
N GLY A 112 -13.20 -10.29 7.91
CA GLY A 112 -14.26 -9.43 7.41
C GLY A 112 -13.77 -7.99 7.22
N ARG A 113 -14.23 -7.33 6.16
CA ARG A 113 -13.91 -5.92 5.95
C ARG A 113 -15.07 -5.21 5.29
N ASP A 114 -15.36 -4.01 5.77
CA ASP A 114 -16.24 -3.11 5.06
C ASP A 114 -15.64 -2.77 3.69
N ALA A 115 -16.49 -2.58 2.68
CA ALA A 115 -16.04 -2.18 1.35
C ALA A 115 -15.38 -0.79 1.38
N PHE A 116 -15.84 0.07 2.28
CA PHE A 116 -15.32 1.41 2.52
C PHE A 116 -15.15 1.63 4.02
N ALA A 117 -14.00 2.16 4.41
CA ALA A 117 -13.73 2.59 5.78
C ALA A 117 -13.55 4.12 5.78
N PRO A 118 -14.43 4.87 6.46
CA PRO A 118 -14.18 6.29 6.74
C PRO A 118 -12.83 6.42 7.46
N CYS A 119 -11.97 7.27 6.92
CA CYS A 119 -10.59 7.34 7.38
C CYS A 119 -10.12 8.78 7.55
N THR A 120 -9.43 9.01 8.66
CA THR A 120 -8.73 10.26 8.95
C THR A 120 -7.24 10.10 8.72
N VAL A 121 -6.61 11.11 8.13
CA VAL A 121 -5.16 11.15 7.92
C VAL A 121 -4.53 12.17 8.86
N ILE A 122 -3.55 11.75 9.66
CA ILE A 122 -2.70 12.64 10.46
C ILE A 122 -1.26 12.62 9.96
N SER A 123 -0.55 13.72 10.15
CA SER A 123 0.90 13.77 9.97
C SER A 123 1.60 13.80 11.32
N VAL A 124 2.61 12.95 11.50
CA VAL A 124 3.42 12.91 12.73
C VAL A 124 4.89 12.82 12.37
N THR A 125 5.75 13.57 13.07
CA THR A 125 7.20 13.39 13.02
C THR A 125 7.60 12.41 14.12
N PRO A 126 8.14 11.22 13.81
CA PRO A 126 8.62 10.29 14.83
C PRO A 126 9.74 10.90 15.69
N GLU A 127 9.65 10.71 16.99
CA GLU A 127 10.57 11.22 18.01
C GLU A 127 11.48 10.11 18.54
N LEU A 128 12.66 10.45 19.09
CA LEU A 128 13.54 9.44 19.67
C LEU A 128 12.88 8.78 20.89
N ALA A 129 13.05 7.47 21.02
CA ALA A 129 12.62 6.74 22.19
C ALA A 129 13.34 7.27 23.44
N THR A 130 12.57 7.53 24.48
CA THR A 130 13.06 7.91 25.81
C THR A 130 12.71 6.83 26.83
N HIS A 131 13.42 6.78 27.96
CA HIS A 131 13.03 5.94 29.10
C HIS A 131 11.60 6.27 29.53
N GLY A 132 10.67 5.33 29.39
CA GLY A 132 9.24 5.53 29.65
C GLY A 132 8.38 5.75 28.40
N SER A 133 8.96 5.69 27.20
CA SER A 133 8.17 5.46 25.99
C SER A 133 7.36 4.19 26.19
N SER A 134 6.08 4.19 25.81
CA SER A 134 5.14 3.07 25.99
C SER A 134 5.45 1.82 25.17
N VAL A 135 6.71 1.67 24.73
CA VAL A 135 7.24 0.57 23.95
C VAL A 135 8.36 -0.04 24.79
N ASP A 136 8.01 -1.05 25.58
CA ASP A 136 8.92 -1.68 26.56
C ASP A 136 10.19 -2.30 25.93
N SER A 137 10.23 -2.41 24.61
CA SER A 137 11.33 -2.98 23.82
C SER A 137 12.07 -2.00 22.91
N ALA A 138 11.74 -0.70 22.92
CA ALA A 138 12.39 0.27 22.03
C ALA A 138 13.83 0.56 22.48
N HIS A 139 14.77 0.54 21.55
CA HIS A 139 16.12 1.04 21.77
C HIS A 139 16.11 2.57 21.83
N VAL A 140 17.04 3.19 22.56
CA VAL A 140 17.11 4.66 22.72
C VAL A 140 17.31 5.40 21.39
N ASP A 141 17.86 4.73 20.39
CA ASP A 141 18.08 5.27 19.04
C ASP A 141 16.86 5.09 18.12
N ASP A 142 15.84 4.35 18.55
CA ASP A 142 14.64 4.13 17.78
C ASP A 142 13.83 5.42 17.68
N ARG A 143 13.13 5.57 16.56
CA ARG A 143 12.13 6.62 16.39
C ARG A 143 10.74 6.05 16.58
N VAL A 144 10.00 6.60 17.54
CA VAL A 144 8.67 6.15 17.94
C VAL A 144 7.61 7.20 17.63
N ILE A 145 6.38 6.73 17.45
CA ILE A 145 5.18 7.56 17.37
C ILE A 145 4.48 7.41 18.71
N SER A 146 4.54 8.44 19.56
CA SER A 146 3.93 8.37 20.88
C SER A 146 2.43 8.64 20.84
N ARG A 147 1.72 8.15 21.87
CA ARG A 147 0.30 8.47 22.09
C ARG A 147 0.06 9.99 22.09
N ALA A 148 0.90 10.76 22.77
CA ALA A 148 0.79 12.20 22.85
C ALA A 148 0.89 12.87 21.47
N SER A 149 1.79 12.38 20.60
CA SER A 149 1.92 12.89 19.22
C SER A 149 0.66 12.64 18.38
N ILE A 150 0.02 11.48 18.54
CA ILE A 150 -1.23 11.13 17.87
C ILE A 150 -2.37 11.99 18.41
N GLU A 151 -2.53 12.10 19.73
CA GLU A 151 -3.57 12.93 20.37
C GLU A 151 -3.46 14.39 19.96
N HIS A 152 -2.24 14.95 19.97
CA HIS A 152 -1.99 16.32 19.52
C HIS A 152 -2.39 16.53 18.05
N ALA A 153 -2.00 15.59 17.17
CA ALA A 153 -2.35 15.66 15.76
C ALA A 153 -3.86 15.55 15.51
N LEU A 154 -4.57 14.71 16.27
CA LEU A 154 -6.03 14.57 16.19
C LEU A 154 -6.76 15.83 16.69
N VAL A 155 -6.33 16.40 17.82
CA VAL A 155 -6.90 17.65 18.36
C VAL A 155 -6.77 18.79 17.34
N ALA A 156 -5.64 18.86 16.64
CA ALA A 156 -5.39 19.88 15.62
C ALA A 156 -6.35 19.80 14.41
N LEU A 157 -7.00 18.65 14.16
CA LEU A 157 -7.97 18.48 13.08
C LEU A 157 -9.39 18.98 13.44
N GLY A 158 -9.67 19.24 14.73
CA GLY A 158 -10.97 19.68 15.21
C GLY A 158 -12.05 18.57 15.19
N GLU A 159 -13.27 18.93 15.59
CA GLU A 159 -14.36 17.98 15.90
C GLU A 159 -14.81 17.13 14.69
N ARG A 160 -14.84 17.70 13.48
CA ARG A 160 -15.27 16.98 12.25
C ARG A 160 -14.40 15.78 11.87
N SER A 161 -13.19 15.68 12.41
CA SER A 161 -12.32 14.53 12.16
C SER A 161 -12.74 13.28 12.94
N GLN A 162 -13.52 13.44 14.01
CA GLN A 162 -13.95 12.33 14.85
C GLN A 162 -15.00 11.45 14.16
N ASP A 163 -15.86 12.05 13.32
CA ASP A 163 -16.89 11.35 12.54
C ASP A 163 -16.31 10.36 11.52
N LEU A 164 -15.06 10.58 11.09
CA LEU A 164 -14.36 9.75 10.10
C LEU A 164 -13.25 8.90 10.72
N LEU A 165 -13.27 8.69 12.05
CA LEU A 165 -12.21 7.99 12.77
C LEU A 165 -12.46 6.48 12.91
N ARG A 166 -13.16 5.87 11.96
CA ARG A 166 -13.30 4.40 11.87
C ARG A 166 -11.98 3.74 11.47
N ALA A 167 -11.16 4.44 10.71
CA ALA A 167 -9.77 4.11 10.42
C ALA A 167 -8.86 5.34 10.55
N LEU A 168 -7.59 5.12 10.85
CA LEU A 168 -6.56 6.16 10.97
C LEU A 168 -5.37 5.83 10.08
N VAL A 169 -4.99 6.77 9.21
CA VAL A 169 -3.73 6.71 8.47
C VAL A 169 -2.74 7.68 9.13
N ILE A 170 -1.60 7.15 9.55
CA ILE A 170 -0.51 7.94 10.12
C ILE A 170 0.55 8.13 9.04
N ARG A 171 0.69 9.36 8.54
CA ARG A 171 1.77 9.76 7.64
C ARG A 171 2.97 10.23 8.46
N THR A 172 4.02 9.42 8.51
CA THR A 172 5.27 9.81 9.15
C THR A 172 6.01 10.87 8.34
N LEU A 173 6.73 11.77 9.03
CA LEU A 173 7.56 12.79 8.40
C LEU A 173 9.05 12.59 8.73
N PRO A 174 9.96 12.74 7.75
CA PRO A 174 9.67 13.06 6.34
C PRO A 174 9.14 11.83 5.56
N ASN A 175 8.17 12.05 4.66
CA ASN A 175 7.57 11.01 3.81
C ASN A 175 8.21 11.00 2.40
N ASN A 176 9.50 10.69 2.33
CA ASN A 176 10.28 10.82 1.09
C ASN A 176 9.95 9.72 0.08
N ALA A 177 10.12 10.03 -1.21
CA ALA A 177 9.90 9.07 -2.30
C ALA A 177 10.85 7.85 -2.25
N SER A 178 12.01 7.99 -1.61
CA SER A 178 12.98 6.89 -1.44
C SER A 178 12.40 5.67 -0.74
N LYS A 179 11.35 5.83 0.08
CA LYS A 179 10.67 4.71 0.75
C LYS A 179 10.09 3.68 -0.23
N LYS A 180 9.81 4.10 -1.48
CA LYS A 180 9.24 3.25 -2.51
C LYS A 180 10.22 2.18 -3.02
N SER A 181 11.50 2.29 -2.68
CA SER A 181 12.56 1.39 -3.14
C SER A 181 13.64 1.15 -2.07
N ALA A 182 13.31 1.37 -0.80
CA ALA A 182 14.28 1.32 0.28
C ALA A 182 14.57 -0.12 0.74
N GLU A 183 15.80 -0.33 1.20
CA GLU A 183 16.24 -1.53 1.90
C GLU A 183 16.10 -1.29 3.40
N TYR A 184 15.20 -2.04 4.04
CA TYR A 184 14.83 -1.95 5.45
C TYR A 184 15.42 -3.10 6.28
N THR A 185 16.27 -3.96 5.69
CA THR A 185 16.92 -5.02 6.46
C THR A 185 17.87 -4.43 7.48
N GLY A 186 17.59 -4.67 8.77
CA GLY A 186 18.43 -4.22 9.88
C GLY A 186 18.28 -2.74 10.25
N THR A 187 17.20 -2.09 9.79
CA THR A 187 16.79 -0.75 10.24
C THR A 187 15.94 -0.78 11.49
#